data_AF-A0A3A0EMX6-F1
#
_entry.id   AF-A0A3A0EMX6-F1
#
_cell.length_a   1.000
_cell.length_b   1.000
_cell.length_c   1.000
_cell.angle_alpha   90.00
_cell.angle_beta   90.00
_cell.angle_gamma   90.00
#
_symmetry.space_group_name_H-M   'P 1'
#
loop_
_entity.id
_entity.type
_entity.pdbx_description
1 polymer ?
#
loop_
_entity_poly.entity_id
_entity_poly.type
_entity_poly.pdbx_seq_one_letter_code
_entity_poly.pdbx_strand_id
1 'polypeptide(L)' 'AGAQVQGALLGTIRRDGGDHVTYNGWPLYHFAKDDAPGAATGHDKSGFGGEWYLVTPAGTKAGPGEAQGGGARE' A
#
# COMPACT_ATOMS: atom_id res chain seq x y z
N ALA A 1 -10.72 5.75 6.97
CA ALA A 1 -9.66 4.79 6.61
C ALA A 1 -9.96 3.45 7.26
N GLY A 2 -9.42 2.33 6.74
CA GLY A 2 -9.63 1.01 7.35
C GLY A 2 -9.10 0.96 8.79
N ALA A 3 -9.62 0.04 9.61
CA ALA A 3 -9.34 -0.01 11.05
C ALA A 3 -7.84 -0.15 11.41
N GLN A 4 -7.02 -0.61 10.48
CA GLN A 4 -5.58 -0.81 10.68
C GLN A 4 -4.71 0.34 10.13
N VAL A 5 -5.31 1.37 9.51
CA VAL A 5 -4.56 2.49 8.95
C VAL A 5 -4.14 3.44 10.07
N GLN A 6 -2.84 3.73 10.13
CA GLN A 6 -2.26 4.66 11.10
C GLN A 6 -2.27 6.08 10.52
N GLY A 7 -3.06 6.97 11.14
CA GLY A 7 -3.21 8.34 10.65
C GLY A 7 -1.90 9.12 10.55
N ALA A 8 -0.96 8.88 11.47
CA ALA A 8 0.35 9.52 11.48
C ALA A 8 1.22 9.17 10.26
N LEU A 9 0.91 8.07 9.57
CA LEU A 9 1.62 7.65 8.36
C LEU A 9 0.99 8.21 7.09
N LEU A 10 -0.23 8.77 7.15
CA LEU A 10 -0.87 9.38 5.98
C LEU A 10 -0.21 10.71 5.65
N GLY A 11 0.09 10.89 4.38
CA GLY A 11 0.61 12.15 3.86
C GLY A 11 0.09 12.45 2.47
N THR A 12 0.50 13.61 1.97
CA THR A 12 0.34 13.97 0.57
C THR A 12 1.65 14.55 0.05
N ILE A 13 1.91 14.35 -1.24
CA ILE A 13 3.02 14.99 -1.94
C ILE A 13 2.48 15.71 -3.18
N ARG A 14 3.04 16.87 -3.51
CA ARG A 14 2.75 17.55 -4.77
C ARG A 14 3.52 16.86 -5.90
N ARG A 15 2.81 16.51 -6.98
CA ARG A 15 3.35 15.96 -8.21
C ARG A 15 2.74 16.68 -9.41
N ASP A 16 3.30 16.45 -10.58
CA ASP A 16 2.69 16.89 -11.83
C ASP A 16 1.31 16.22 -11.96
N GLY A 17 0.26 17.03 -12.07
CA GLY A 17 -1.13 16.55 -12.10
C GLY A 17 -1.87 16.61 -10.76
N GLY A 18 -1.23 16.99 -9.65
CA GLY A 18 -1.91 17.29 -8.38
C GLY A 18 -1.28 16.70 -7.14
N ASP A 19 -2.06 16.61 -6.07
CA ASP A 19 -1.63 15.99 -4.81
C ASP A 19 -1.80 14.47 -4.90
N HIS A 20 -0.75 13.73 -4.59
CA HIS A 20 -0.76 12.27 -4.47
C HIS A 20 -0.74 11.88 -3.00
N VAL A 21 -1.56 10.89 -2.63
CA VAL A 21 -1.55 10.31 -1.28
C VAL A 21 -0.30 9.48 -1.08
N THR A 22 0.30 9.61 0.10
CA THR A 22 1.39 8.75 0.56
C THR A 22 1.00 8.02 1.83
N TYR A 23 1.63 6.86 2.06
CA TYR A 23 1.59 6.16 3.33
C TYR A 23 3.02 5.83 3.76
N ASN A 24 3.42 6.33 4.93
CA ASN A 24 4.80 6.28 5.41
C ASN A 24 5.81 6.77 4.37
N GLY A 25 5.46 7.84 3.64
CA GLY A 25 6.27 8.41 2.57
C GLY A 25 6.20 7.69 1.21
N TRP A 26 5.62 6.49 1.12
CA TRP A 26 5.45 5.76 -0.13
C TRP A 26 4.25 6.31 -0.93
N PRO A 27 4.44 6.77 -2.19
CA PRO A 27 3.33 7.17 -3.04
C PRO A 27 2.41 5.99 -3.34
N LEU A 28 1.11 6.17 -3.13
CA LEU A 28 0.13 5.13 -3.39
C LEU A 28 -0.49 5.30 -4.78
N TYR A 29 -0.65 4.18 -5.50
CA TYR A 29 -1.28 4.13 -6.81
C TYR A 29 -2.32 3.03 -6.85
N HIS A 30 -3.39 3.26 -7.62
CA HIS A 30 -4.34 2.22 -7.95
C HIS A 30 -3.76 1.33 -9.05
N PHE A 31 -3.76 0.03 -8.85
CA PHE A 31 -3.37 -0.92 -9.89
C PHE A 31 -4.55 -1.18 -10.83
N ALA A 32 -4.37 -0.94 -12.13
CA ALA A 32 -5.46 -0.92 -13.11
C ALA A 32 -6.21 -2.25 -13.31
N LYS A 33 -5.73 -3.37 -12.77
CA LYS A 33 -6.39 -4.70 -12.85
C LYS A 33 -7.05 -5.14 -11.54
N ASP A 34 -7.04 -4.28 -10.52
CA ASP A 34 -7.74 -4.54 -9.26
C ASP A 34 -9.23 -4.15 -9.38
N ASP A 35 -9.94 -4.85 -10.27
CA ASP A 35 -11.31 -4.52 -10.70
C ASP A 35 -12.43 -5.00 -9.75
N ALA A 36 -12.07 -5.72 -8.67
CA ALA A 36 -13.02 -6.27 -7.72
C ALA A 36 -12.62 -5.93 -6.28
N PRO A 37 -13.58 -5.80 -5.35
CA PRO A 37 -13.27 -5.64 -3.93
C PRO A 37 -12.35 -6.75 -3.42
N GLY A 38 -11.24 -6.38 -2.81
CA GLY A 38 -10.24 -7.31 -2.30
C GLY A 38 -9.26 -7.85 -3.35
N ALA A 39 -9.37 -7.43 -4.62
CA ALA A 39 -8.34 -7.70 -5.61
C ALA A 39 -7.02 -7.00 -5.22
N ALA A 40 -5.93 -7.75 -5.28
CA ALA A 40 -4.57 -7.29 -5.03
C ALA A 40 -3.61 -7.89 -6.06
N THR A 41 -4.05 -7.89 -7.32
CA THR A 41 -3.37 -8.55 -8.44
C THR A 41 -2.08 -7.84 -8.85
N GLY A 42 -1.90 -6.60 -8.40
CA GLY A 42 -0.68 -5.82 -8.57
C GLY A 42 0.44 -6.21 -7.61
N HIS A 43 0.16 -6.92 -6.52
CA HIS A 43 1.20 -7.33 -5.59
C HIS A 43 2.21 -8.29 -6.24
N ASP A 44 3.50 -8.02 -6.02
CA ASP A 44 4.61 -8.85 -6.53
C ASP A 44 4.61 -8.96 -8.06
N LYS A 45 4.17 -7.87 -8.72
CA LYS A 45 4.23 -7.73 -10.18
C LYS A 45 5.40 -6.87 -10.59
N SER A 46 6.19 -7.38 -11.52
CA SER A 46 7.15 -6.59 -12.30
C SER A 46 6.54 -6.23 -13.66
N GLY A 47 6.59 -4.96 -14.02
CA GLY A 47 6.05 -4.45 -15.29
C GLY A 47 5.53 -3.01 -15.17
N PHE A 48 5.03 -2.46 -16.27
CA PHE A 48 4.45 -1.09 -16.30
C PHE A 48 5.44 0.00 -15.82
N GLY A 49 6.74 -0.21 -16.07
CA GLY A 49 7.79 0.72 -15.67
C GLY A 49 8.36 0.50 -14.26
N GLY A 50 7.97 -0.54 -13.53
CA GLY A 50 8.55 -0.82 -12.21
C GLY A 50 8.05 -2.10 -11.53
N GLU A 51 8.32 -2.20 -10.23
CA GLU A 51 7.79 -3.25 -9.37
C GLU A 51 6.61 -2.70 -8.56
N TRP A 52 5.60 -3.55 -8.37
CA TRP A 52 4.36 -3.21 -7.68
C TRP A 52 4.22 -4.03 -6.40
N TYR A 53 4.03 -3.35 -5.29
CA TYR A 53 3.86 -3.97 -3.98
C TYR A 53 2.75 -3.27 -3.19
N LEU A 54 2.05 -4.06 -2.38
CA LEU A 54 1.19 -3.50 -1.34
C LEU A 54 2.05 -2.90 -0.22
N VAL A 55 1.44 -2.00 0.54
CA VAL A 55 1.98 -1.54 1.82
C VAL A 55 1.24 -2.23 2.97
N THR A 56 1.98 -2.66 3.99
CA THR A 56 1.41 -3.19 5.23
C THR A 56 0.80 -2.04 6.06
N PRO A 57 -0.04 -2.33 7.07
CA PRO A 57 -0.48 -1.34 8.04
C PRO A 57 0.66 -0.59 8.74
N ALA A 58 1.83 -1.22 8.88
CA ALA A 58 3.04 -0.60 9.45
C ALA A 58 3.74 0.37 8.47
N GLY A 59 3.27 0.48 7.23
CA GLY A 59 3.84 1.36 6.22
C GLY A 59 5.12 0.80 5.58
N THR A 60 5.29 -0.51 5.60
CA THR A 60 6.39 -1.24 4.96
C THR A 60 5.91 -1.94 3.70
N LYS A 61 6.82 -2.28 2.79
CA LYS A 61 6.52 -3.11 1.62
C LYS A 61 6.01 -4.48 2.08
N ALA A 62 4.87 -4.92 1.54
CA ALA A 62 4.41 -6.30 1.72
C ALA A 62 5.35 -7.27 0.97
N GLY A 63 5.69 -8.40 1.59
CA GLY A 63 6.52 -9.42 0.97
C GLY A 63 6.41 -10.76 1.72
N PRO A 64 7.02 -11.84 1.17
CA PRO A 64 7.08 -13.13 1.85
C PRO A 64 7.99 -12.99 3.09
N GLY A 65 7.38 -12.68 4.22
CA GLY A 65 8.07 -12.46 5.50
C GLY A 65 7.36 -11.51 6.48
N GLU A 66 6.34 -10.76 6.06
CA GLU A 66 5.69 -9.78 6.95
C GLU A 66 4.15 -9.83 6.85
N ALA A 67 3.60 -11.05 6.93
CA ALA A 67 2.19 -11.29 7.26
C ALA A 67 2.02 -11.72 8.73
N GLN A 68 3.04 -11.57 9.57
CA GLN A 68 3.00 -11.93 11.00
C GLN A 68 3.54 -10.78 11.85
N GLY A 69 2.64 -10.08 12.52
CA GLY A 69 3.03 -9.03 13.47
C GLY A 69 1.86 -8.14 13.88
N GLY A 70 0.82 -8.70 14.50
CA GLY A 70 -0.26 -7.88 15.05
C GLY A 70 -1.44 -8.67 15.59
N GLY A 71 -1.27 -9.27 16.77
CA GLY A 71 -2.42 -9.68 17.59
C GLY A 71 -2.25 -11.05 18.21
N ALA A 72 -1.59 -11.07 19.37
CA ALA A 72 -1.99 -11.99 20.42
C ALA A 72 -3.53 -11.96 20.53
N ARG A 73 -4.13 -13.13 20.44
CA ARG A 73 -5.49 -13.37 20.92
C ARG A 73 -5.30 -14.32 22.09
N GLU A 74 -5.77 -13.90 23.25
CA GLU A 74 -5.98 -14.79 24.40
C GLU A 74 -6.79 -16.04 24.01
#